data_AF-A0A418YB44-F1
#
_entry.id   AF-A0A418YB44-F1
#
_cell.length_a   1.000
_cell.length_b   1.000
_cell.length_c   1.000
_cell.angle_alpha   90.00
_cell.angle_beta   90.00
_cell.angle_gamma   90.00
#
_symmetry.space_group_name_H-M   'P 1'
#
loop_
_entity.id
_entity.type
_entity.pdbx_description
1 polymer ?
#
loop_
_entity_poly.entity_id
_entity_poly.type
_entity_poly.pdbx_seq_one_letter_code
_entity_poly.pdbx_strand_id
1 'polypeptide(L)'
;MHKNRIVAAVMCCLSGLSSPLAVGSEIKMATRAVLTRYEHTAFALMKQSYRHYLSLHGRCQESEQETECEQSFTQAKIHYMATKANWDVMQLLEQANSYQLALSPSVYPSLGHALNELGYQVKTDHVSERALLSAIADWSEDHGVPETDRVFLLHWVLIQTDWYALRVD
;
A
#
# COMPACT_ATOMS: atom_id res chain seq x y z
N MET A 1 -1.06 -76.06 -18.51
CA MET A 1 -2.52 -75.83 -18.39
C MET A 1 -2.81 -75.26 -17.00
N HIS A 2 -3.49 -74.10 -16.95
CA HIS A 2 -4.08 -73.42 -15.77
C HIS A 2 -3.11 -72.93 -14.66
N LYS A 3 -3.22 -71.72 -14.08
CA LYS A 3 -4.25 -70.66 -14.09
C LYS A 3 -3.61 -69.35 -13.60
N ASN A 4 -4.14 -68.23 -14.11
CA ASN A 4 -3.94 -66.84 -13.71
C ASN A 4 -3.81 -66.59 -12.20
N ARG A 5 -2.89 -65.69 -11.83
CA ARG A 5 -3.14 -64.68 -10.79
C ARG A 5 -2.54 -63.34 -11.20
N ILE A 6 -3.44 -62.41 -11.47
CA ILE A 6 -3.21 -60.97 -11.60
C ILE A 6 -3.08 -60.42 -10.17
N VAL A 7 -2.00 -59.70 -9.89
CA VAL A 7 -1.96 -58.72 -8.79
C VAL A 7 -1.30 -57.46 -9.34
N ALA A 8 -2.02 -56.36 -9.19
CA ALA A 8 -1.68 -55.02 -9.64
C ALA A 8 -0.42 -54.47 -8.95
N ALA A 9 0.38 -53.71 -9.69
CA ALA A 9 1.33 -52.77 -9.12
C ALA A 9 1.23 -51.44 -9.90
N VAL A 10 0.58 -50.52 -9.21
CA VAL A 10 0.51 -49.07 -9.33
C VAL A 10 1.57 -48.43 -10.24
N MET A 11 1.03 -47.74 -11.25
CA MET A 11 1.67 -46.72 -12.07
C MET A 11 2.14 -45.55 -11.18
N CYS A 12 3.45 -45.42 -10.96
CA CYS A 12 4.05 -44.22 -10.39
C CYS A 12 4.55 -43.32 -11.52
N CYS A 13 3.71 -42.35 -11.89
CA CYS A 13 4.11 -41.21 -12.71
C CYS A 13 5.22 -40.42 -11.98
N LEU A 14 6.46 -40.58 -12.42
CA LEU A 14 7.56 -39.68 -12.08
C LEU A 14 7.47 -38.43 -12.98
N SER A 15 6.56 -37.54 -12.65
CA SER A 15 6.51 -36.19 -13.23
C SER A 15 5.80 -35.27 -12.24
N GLY A 16 6.58 -34.67 -11.33
CA GLY A 16 6.03 -33.78 -10.32
C GLY A 16 6.99 -33.43 -9.18
N LEU A 17 8.28 -33.20 -9.48
CA LEU A 17 9.14 -32.41 -8.59
C LEU A 17 9.12 -30.96 -9.11
N SER A 18 7.98 -30.30 -8.97
CA SER A 18 7.95 -28.83 -8.97
C SER A 18 8.63 -28.38 -7.68
N SER A 19 9.89 -27.98 -7.83
CA SER A 19 10.74 -27.46 -6.76
C SER A 19 10.01 -26.37 -5.95
N PRO A 20 10.03 -26.42 -4.60
CA PRO A 20 9.51 -25.33 -3.74
C PRO A 20 10.29 -24.01 -3.87
N LEU A 21 11.37 -23.99 -4.67
CA LEU A 21 12.21 -22.81 -4.91
C LEU A 21 11.57 -21.79 -5.86
N ALA A 22 10.62 -22.18 -6.73
CA ALA A 22 9.98 -21.27 -7.67
C ALA A 22 8.95 -20.35 -6.99
N VAL A 23 8.16 -20.89 -6.07
CA VAL A 23 7.11 -20.13 -5.37
C VAL A 23 7.70 -19.01 -4.50
N GLY A 24 8.83 -19.27 -3.83
CA GLY A 24 9.48 -18.27 -2.98
C GLY A 24 10.16 -17.12 -3.75
N SER A 25 10.61 -17.34 -4.99
CA SER A 25 11.18 -16.28 -5.83
C SER A 25 10.10 -15.47 -6.53
N GLU A 26 9.01 -16.10 -6.95
CA GLU A 26 7.84 -15.44 -7.54
C GLU A 26 7.14 -14.52 -6.53
N ILE A 27 6.93 -14.96 -5.27
CA ILE A 27 6.37 -14.10 -4.20
C ILE A 27 7.27 -12.89 -3.92
N LYS A 28 8.60 -13.08 -3.88
CA LYS A 28 9.56 -11.97 -3.70
C LYS A 28 9.59 -11.00 -4.88
N MET A 29 9.50 -11.48 -6.12
CA MET A 29 9.41 -10.64 -7.32
C MET A 29 8.08 -9.90 -7.42
N ALA A 30 6.96 -10.57 -7.12
CA ALA A 30 5.64 -9.95 -7.09
C ALA A 30 5.58 -8.83 -6.05
N THR A 31 6.14 -9.06 -4.86
CA THR A 31 6.26 -8.04 -3.81
C THR A 31 7.11 -6.86 -4.28
N ARG A 32 8.24 -7.11 -4.95
CA ARG A 32 9.10 -6.02 -5.46
C ARG A 32 8.41 -5.20 -6.54
N ALA A 33 7.72 -5.85 -7.48
CA ALA A 33 6.98 -5.16 -8.54
C ALA A 33 5.86 -4.29 -7.97
N VAL A 34 5.15 -4.77 -6.95
CA VAL A 34 4.12 -3.99 -6.22
C VAL A 34 4.77 -2.76 -5.57
N LEU A 35 5.85 -2.95 -4.80
CA LEU A 35 6.55 -1.84 -4.14
C LEU A 35 7.04 -0.79 -5.13
N THR A 36 7.65 -1.19 -6.25
CA THR A 36 8.11 -0.24 -7.28
C THR A 36 6.96 0.54 -7.91
N ARG A 37 5.78 -0.09 -8.12
CA ARG A 37 4.60 0.66 -8.59
C ARG A 37 4.20 1.74 -7.59
N TYR A 38 4.11 1.40 -6.31
CA TYR A 38 3.76 2.35 -5.27
C TYR A 38 4.80 3.47 -5.11
N GLU A 39 6.08 3.16 -5.29
CA GLU A 39 7.16 4.15 -5.29
C GLU A 39 6.98 5.18 -6.42
N HIS A 40 6.69 4.70 -7.62
CA HIS A 40 6.42 5.56 -8.77
C HIS A 40 5.16 6.41 -8.54
N THR A 41 4.08 5.82 -8.01
CA THR A 41 2.84 6.54 -7.71
C THR A 41 3.07 7.61 -6.65
N ALA A 42 3.70 7.27 -5.52
CA ALA A 42 4.00 8.21 -4.44
C ALA A 42 4.88 9.37 -4.94
N PHE A 43 5.88 9.09 -5.77
CA PHE A 43 6.70 10.13 -6.40
C PHE A 43 5.90 11.03 -7.35
N ALA A 44 4.98 10.46 -8.14
CA ALA A 44 4.12 11.21 -9.05
C ALA A 44 3.17 12.16 -8.27
N LEU A 45 2.53 11.66 -7.23
CA LEU A 45 1.64 12.43 -6.34
C LEU A 45 2.39 13.57 -5.65
N MET A 46 3.60 13.30 -5.14
CA MET A 46 4.46 14.33 -4.54
C MET A 46 4.80 15.43 -5.55
N LYS A 47 5.20 15.07 -6.78
CA LYS A 47 5.51 16.07 -7.82
C LYS A 47 4.29 16.89 -8.22
N GLN A 48 3.12 16.26 -8.35
CA GLN A 48 1.89 16.95 -8.74
C GLN A 48 1.43 17.93 -7.66
N SER A 49 1.36 17.48 -6.41
CA SER A 49 1.00 18.34 -5.28
C SER A 49 1.98 19.50 -5.09
N TYR A 50 3.28 19.27 -5.33
CA TYR A 50 4.29 20.34 -5.33
C TYR A 50 4.01 21.39 -6.41
N ARG A 51 3.69 20.97 -7.64
CA ARG A 51 3.33 21.89 -8.73
C ARG A 51 2.09 22.72 -8.39
N HIS A 52 1.07 22.08 -7.81
CA HIS A 52 -0.15 22.76 -7.38
C HIS A 52 0.14 23.80 -6.29
N TYR A 53 0.91 23.41 -5.27
CA TYR A 53 1.40 24.31 -4.21
C TYR A 53 2.15 25.52 -4.78
N LEU A 54 3.11 25.32 -5.69
CA LEU A 54 3.86 26.42 -6.31
C LEU A 54 2.97 27.34 -7.16
N SER A 55 2.01 26.78 -7.88
CA SER A 55 1.06 27.57 -8.69
C SER A 55 0.21 28.50 -7.82
N LEU A 56 -0.24 28.02 -6.66
CA LEU A 56 -0.95 28.85 -5.70
C LEU A 56 -0.03 29.91 -5.08
N HIS A 57 1.21 29.56 -4.73
CA HIS A 57 2.19 30.53 -4.22
C HIS A 57 2.34 31.74 -5.16
N GLY A 58 2.55 31.50 -6.46
CA GLY A 58 2.68 32.59 -7.44
C GLY A 58 1.42 33.46 -7.55
N ARG A 59 0.24 32.83 -7.70
CA ARG A 59 -1.03 33.55 -7.80
C ARG A 59 -1.36 34.37 -6.55
N CYS A 60 -1.05 33.83 -5.38
CA CYS A 60 -1.25 34.47 -4.10
C CYS A 60 -0.37 35.69 -3.86
N GLN A 61 0.85 35.70 -4.42
CA GLN A 61 1.73 36.87 -4.37
C GLN A 61 1.24 38.04 -5.24
N GLU A 62 0.41 37.76 -6.24
CA GLU A 62 -0.09 38.74 -7.23
C GLU A 62 -1.51 39.26 -6.92
N SER A 63 -2.21 38.69 -5.92
CA SER A 63 -3.64 38.93 -5.67
C SER A 63 -3.92 39.88 -4.50
N GLU A 64 -4.95 40.73 -4.64
CA GLU A 64 -5.51 41.57 -3.56
C GLU A 64 -6.54 40.82 -2.68
N GLN A 65 -6.92 39.58 -3.05
CA GLN A 65 -7.87 38.75 -2.30
C GLN A 65 -7.15 37.88 -1.25
N GLU A 66 -6.82 38.49 -0.12
CA GLU A 66 -5.97 37.93 0.94
C GLU A 66 -6.52 36.62 1.57
N THR A 67 -7.81 36.56 1.90
CA THR A 67 -8.40 35.48 2.72
C THR A 67 -8.66 34.18 1.97
N GLU A 68 -9.12 34.22 0.71
CA GLU A 68 -9.36 33.02 -0.10
C GLU A 68 -8.04 32.40 -0.60
N CYS A 69 -7.05 33.25 -0.84
CA CYS A 69 -5.69 32.83 -1.11
C CYS A 69 -5.06 32.08 0.08
N GLU A 70 -5.20 32.58 1.31
CA GLU A 70 -4.56 31.97 2.48
C GLU A 70 -5.03 30.52 2.73
N GLN A 71 -6.34 30.27 2.60
CA GLN A 71 -6.92 28.94 2.84
C GLN A 71 -6.49 27.92 1.78
N SER A 72 -6.66 28.26 0.50
CA SER A 72 -6.30 27.38 -0.62
C SER A 72 -4.80 27.09 -0.66
N PHE A 73 -3.96 28.11 -0.43
CA PHE A 73 -2.51 27.95 -0.31
C PHE A 73 -2.11 27.04 0.85
N THR A 74 -2.71 27.23 2.03
CA THR A 74 -2.42 26.42 3.22
C THR A 74 -2.80 24.96 2.99
N GLN A 75 -3.97 24.71 2.39
CA GLN A 75 -4.42 23.35 2.09
C GLN A 75 -3.50 22.67 1.07
N ALA A 76 -3.08 23.38 0.02
CA ALA A 76 -2.12 22.85 -0.96
C ALA A 76 -0.75 22.56 -0.34
N LYS A 77 -0.27 23.41 0.57
CA LYS A 77 0.98 23.19 1.31
C LYS A 77 0.89 21.95 2.19
N ILE A 78 -0.20 21.78 2.95
CA ILE A 78 -0.44 20.61 3.80
C ILE A 78 -0.46 19.34 2.94
N HIS A 79 -1.19 19.37 1.82
CA HIS A 79 -1.27 18.22 0.92
C HIS A 79 0.10 17.85 0.31
N TYR A 80 0.88 18.84 -0.15
CA TYR A 80 2.25 18.62 -0.62
C TYR A 80 3.15 18.03 0.47
N MET A 81 3.14 18.60 1.68
CA MET A 81 3.95 18.09 2.78
C MET A 81 3.60 16.64 3.13
N ALA A 82 2.31 16.29 3.07
CA ALA A 82 1.84 14.95 3.39
C ALA A 82 2.25 13.91 2.33
N THR A 83 2.06 14.21 1.04
CA THR A 83 2.49 13.31 -0.06
C THR A 83 4.01 13.20 -0.14
N LYS A 84 4.76 14.28 0.14
CA LYS A 84 6.21 14.24 0.26
C LYS A 84 6.66 13.35 1.41
N ALA A 85 6.08 13.51 2.61
CA ALA A 85 6.41 12.68 3.75
C ALA A 85 6.12 11.19 3.46
N ASN A 86 5.03 10.89 2.75
CA ASN A 86 4.70 9.53 2.36
C ASN A 86 5.76 8.93 1.41
N TRP A 87 6.18 9.68 0.38
CA TRP A 87 7.26 9.27 -0.51
C TRP A 87 8.60 9.11 0.22
N ASP A 88 8.97 10.06 1.10
CA ASP A 88 10.20 9.99 1.89
C ASP A 88 10.23 8.73 2.77
N VAL A 89 9.13 8.39 3.46
CA VAL A 89 9.04 7.18 4.28
C VAL A 89 9.15 5.92 3.43
N MET A 90 8.57 5.90 2.23
CA MET A 90 8.72 4.76 1.31
C MET A 90 10.19 4.52 0.93
N GLN A 91 10.91 5.59 0.61
CA GLN A 91 12.35 5.53 0.31
C GLN A 91 13.15 5.02 1.51
N LEU A 92 12.84 5.48 2.72
CA LEU A 92 13.51 5.02 3.94
C LEU A 92 13.26 3.53 4.21
N LEU A 93 12.02 3.06 4.07
CA LEU A 93 11.67 1.65 4.23
C LEU A 93 12.43 0.76 3.25
N GLU A 94 12.57 1.22 2.01
CA GLU A 94 13.32 0.51 0.97
C GLU A 94 14.82 0.47 1.27
N GLN A 95 15.44 1.64 1.51
CA GLN A 95 16.88 1.76 1.76
C GLN A 95 17.31 0.95 2.98
N ALA A 96 16.48 0.94 4.03
CA ALA A 96 16.73 0.19 5.25
C ALA A 96 16.23 -1.27 5.20
N ASN A 97 15.60 -1.70 4.09
CA ASN A 97 14.92 -3.00 3.97
C ASN A 97 14.02 -3.31 5.19
N SER A 98 13.29 -2.31 5.68
CA SER A 98 12.57 -2.31 6.98
C SER A 98 11.06 -2.47 6.83
N TYR A 99 10.61 -3.27 5.87
CA TYR A 99 9.19 -3.43 5.53
C TYR A 99 8.31 -4.01 6.66
N GLN A 100 8.92 -4.68 7.64
CA GLN A 100 8.23 -5.30 8.79
C GLN A 100 8.21 -4.41 10.03
N LEU A 101 8.50 -3.11 9.90
CA LEU A 101 8.40 -2.17 11.01
C LEU A 101 6.93 -2.03 11.44
N ALA A 102 6.62 -2.35 12.69
CA ALA A 102 5.25 -2.25 13.21
C ALA A 102 4.76 -0.79 13.23
N LEU A 103 3.50 -0.59 12.88
CA LEU A 103 2.84 0.72 12.97
C LEU A 103 2.45 1.02 14.43
N SER A 104 2.61 2.27 14.86
CA SER A 104 2.16 2.70 16.19
C SER A 104 0.62 2.70 16.27
N PRO A 105 0.01 2.15 17.35
CA PRO A 105 -1.45 2.21 17.55
C PRO A 105 -2.04 3.61 17.56
N SER A 106 -1.24 4.64 17.87
CA SER A 106 -1.69 6.04 17.82
C SER A 106 -2.10 6.51 16.43
N VAL A 107 -1.70 5.77 15.38
CA VAL A 107 -1.96 6.10 13.96
C VAL A 107 -3.14 5.29 13.41
N TYR A 108 -3.64 4.30 14.14
CA TYR A 108 -4.71 3.41 13.71
C TYR A 108 -6.00 4.14 13.28
N PRO A 109 -6.49 5.16 14.00
CA PRO A 109 -7.69 5.89 13.56
C PRO A 109 -7.53 6.53 12.17
N SER A 110 -6.37 7.12 11.90
CA SER A 110 -6.08 7.73 10.60
C SER A 110 -5.99 6.69 9.49
N LEU A 111 -5.47 5.50 9.79
CA LEU A 111 -5.36 4.41 8.81
C LEU A 111 -6.76 3.85 8.50
N GLY A 112 -7.57 3.69 9.54
CA GLY A 112 -8.95 3.24 9.39
C GLY A 112 -9.79 4.23 8.60
N HIS A 113 -9.59 5.53 8.80
CA HIS A 113 -10.22 6.56 7.97
C HIS A 113 -9.82 6.42 6.49
N ALA A 114 -8.52 6.27 6.19
CA ALA A 114 -8.07 6.10 4.81
C ALA A 114 -8.65 4.85 4.13
N LEU A 115 -8.67 3.71 4.84
CA LEU A 115 -9.29 2.48 4.36
C LEU A 115 -10.79 2.64 4.08
N ASN A 116 -11.53 3.28 4.99
CA ASN A 116 -12.96 3.53 4.80
C ASN A 116 -13.24 4.40 3.57
N GLU A 117 -12.44 5.46 3.37
CA GLU A 117 -12.52 6.34 2.19
C GLU A 117 -12.20 5.61 0.88
N LEU A 118 -11.34 4.58 0.94
CA LEU A 118 -11.04 3.68 -0.17
C LEU A 118 -12.09 2.58 -0.34
N GLY A 119 -13.10 2.50 0.53
CA GLY A 119 -14.19 1.51 0.48
C GLY A 119 -13.97 0.26 1.35
N TYR A 120 -12.82 0.14 2.03
CA TYR A 120 -12.48 -0.99 2.90
C TYR A 120 -12.97 -0.75 4.33
N GLN A 121 -14.09 -1.40 4.68
CA GLN A 121 -14.85 -1.09 5.88
C GLN A 121 -14.15 -1.53 7.19
N VAL A 122 -13.73 -0.55 7.99
CA VAL A 122 -13.22 -0.74 9.35
C VAL A 122 -14.37 -0.63 10.35
N LYS A 123 -14.98 -1.78 10.65
CA LYS A 123 -16.24 -1.89 11.44
C LYS A 123 -16.04 -1.69 12.94
N THR A 124 -15.74 -0.49 13.43
CA THR A 124 -15.70 -0.20 14.89
C THR A 124 -15.74 1.30 15.22
N ASP A 125 -16.41 1.69 16.30
CA ASP A 125 -16.28 3.04 16.89
C ASP A 125 -14.87 3.31 17.45
N HIS A 126 -14.10 2.26 17.75
CA HIS A 126 -12.72 2.31 18.20
C HIS A 126 -11.87 1.38 17.34
N VAL A 127 -11.03 1.96 16.48
CA VAL A 127 -10.22 1.22 15.51
C VAL A 127 -9.19 0.34 16.22
N SER A 128 -9.50 -0.96 16.32
CA SER A 128 -8.60 -1.98 16.86
C SER A 128 -7.67 -2.54 15.78
N GLU A 129 -6.52 -3.11 16.18
CA GLU A 129 -5.59 -3.76 15.25
C GLU A 129 -6.28 -4.89 14.47
N ARG A 130 -7.14 -5.68 15.13
CA ARG A 130 -7.90 -6.75 14.47
C ARG A 130 -8.84 -6.22 13.39
N ALA A 131 -9.53 -5.11 13.66
CA ALA A 131 -10.42 -4.49 12.68
C ALA A 131 -9.64 -3.95 11.48
N LEU A 132 -8.46 -3.36 11.73
CA LEU A 132 -7.56 -2.93 10.65
C LEU A 132 -7.03 -4.09 9.84
N LEU A 133 -6.56 -5.15 10.48
CA LEU A 133 -6.01 -6.32 9.77
C LEU A 133 -7.03 -6.95 8.82
N SER A 134 -8.31 -6.98 9.19
CA SER A 134 -9.37 -7.44 8.29
C SER A 134 -9.47 -6.55 7.03
N ALA A 135 -9.55 -5.23 7.20
CA ALA A 135 -9.67 -4.31 6.07
C ALA A 135 -8.37 -4.21 5.23
N ILE A 136 -7.22 -4.37 5.88
CA ILE A 136 -5.91 -4.43 5.21
C ILE A 136 -5.81 -5.71 4.39
N ALA A 137 -6.32 -6.85 4.87
CA ALA A 137 -6.33 -8.09 4.10
C ALA A 137 -7.14 -7.93 2.81
N ASP A 138 -8.36 -7.38 2.90
CA ASP A 138 -9.21 -7.09 1.74
C ASP A 138 -8.48 -6.14 0.74
N TRP A 139 -7.90 -5.04 1.23
CA TRP A 139 -7.11 -4.13 0.39
C TRP A 139 -5.87 -4.80 -0.21
N SER A 140 -5.20 -5.68 0.55
CA SER A 140 -3.97 -6.34 0.12
C SER A 140 -4.24 -7.34 -0.99
N GLU A 141 -5.36 -8.07 -0.93
CA GLU A 141 -5.82 -8.97 -2.00
C GLU A 141 -6.00 -8.21 -3.32
N ASP A 142 -6.71 -7.07 -3.30
CA ASP A 142 -6.96 -6.25 -4.49
C ASP A 142 -5.68 -5.67 -5.11
N HIS A 143 -4.66 -5.39 -4.30
CA HIS A 143 -3.43 -4.70 -4.72
C HIS A 143 -2.22 -5.64 -4.90
N GLY A 144 -2.40 -6.94 -4.66
CA GLY A 144 -1.35 -7.95 -4.76
C GLY A 144 -0.27 -7.82 -3.68
N VAL A 145 -0.62 -7.29 -2.51
CA VAL A 145 0.24 -7.21 -1.33
C VAL A 145 0.06 -8.49 -0.50
N PRO A 146 1.13 -9.12 0.00
CA PRO A 146 0.99 -10.30 0.86
C PRO A 146 0.26 -9.99 2.17
N GLU A 147 -0.62 -10.90 2.60
CA GLU A 147 -1.24 -10.82 3.92
C GLU A 147 -0.20 -10.85 5.05
N THR A 148 -0.59 -10.27 6.18
CA THR A 148 0.26 -10.14 7.36
C THR A 148 -0.52 -10.34 8.64
N ASP A 149 0.16 -10.74 9.71
CA ASP A 149 -0.41 -10.91 11.04
C ASP A 149 -0.36 -9.64 11.91
N ARG A 150 0.26 -8.56 11.40
CA ARG A 150 0.46 -7.28 12.10
C ARG A 150 0.34 -6.10 11.17
N VAL A 151 -0.08 -4.95 11.72
CA VAL A 151 -0.12 -3.72 10.93
C VAL A 151 1.30 -3.12 10.85
N PHE A 152 1.89 -3.12 9.66
CA PHE A 152 3.20 -2.52 9.41
C PHE A 152 3.11 -1.07 8.90
N LEU A 153 4.19 -0.31 9.11
CA LEU A 153 4.38 1.01 8.51
C LEU A 153 4.29 0.93 6.98
N LEU A 154 4.67 -0.19 6.37
CA LEU A 154 4.48 -0.38 4.94
C LEU A 154 3.00 -0.27 4.54
N HIS A 155 2.07 -0.91 5.25
CA HIS A 155 0.63 -0.79 4.94
C HIS A 155 0.17 0.66 5.01
N TRP A 156 0.60 1.39 6.04
CA TRP A 156 0.31 2.82 6.14
C TRP A 156 0.72 3.58 4.89
N VAL A 157 1.97 3.42 4.45
CA VAL A 157 2.51 4.18 3.32
C VAL A 157 1.83 3.81 2.00
N LEU A 158 1.56 2.52 1.76
CA LEU A 158 0.90 2.07 0.53
C LEU A 158 -0.57 2.54 0.48
N ILE A 159 -1.32 2.32 1.55
CA ILE A 159 -2.74 2.74 1.65
C ILE A 159 -2.87 4.26 1.55
N GLN A 160 -1.99 5.02 2.20
CA GLN A 160 -1.97 6.48 2.05
C GLN A 160 -1.69 6.91 0.61
N THR A 161 -0.87 6.17 -0.14
CA THR A 161 -0.62 6.45 -1.55
C THR A 161 -1.90 6.37 -2.37
N ASP A 162 -2.70 5.30 -2.21
CA ASP A 162 -3.98 5.17 -2.90
C ASP A 162 -5.00 6.21 -2.44
N TRP A 163 -5.04 6.48 -1.13
CA TRP A 163 -5.91 7.50 -0.55
C TRP A 163 -5.63 8.91 -1.08
N TYR A 164 -4.35 9.26 -1.25
CA TYR A 164 -3.95 10.51 -1.91
C TYR A 164 -4.28 10.49 -3.40
N ALA A 165 -4.13 9.35 -4.09
CA ALA A 165 -4.45 9.23 -5.51
C ALA A 165 -5.93 9.51 -5.82
N LEU A 166 -6.86 9.19 -4.90
CA LEU A 166 -8.28 9.55 -5.04
C LEU A 166 -8.55 11.06 -4.96
N ARG A 167 -7.60 11.86 -4.48
CA ARG A 167 -7.75 13.30 -4.20
C ARG A 167 -6.98 14.18 -5.17
N VAL A 168 -6.52 13.55 -6.25
CA VAL A 168 -5.86 14.25 -7.34
C VAL A 168 -6.90 14.53 -8.40
N ASP A 169 -7.29 15.80 -8.51
CA ASP A 169 -8.02 16.36 -9.65
C ASP A 169 -7.09 16.60 -10.85
#